data_AF-T0RIY2-F1
#
_entry.id   AF-T0RIY2-F1
#
_cell.length_a   1.000
_cell.length_b   1.000
_cell.length_c   1.000
_cell.angle_alpha   90.00
_cell.angle_beta   90.00
_cell.angle_gamma   90.00
#
_symmetry.space_group_name_H-M   'P 1'
#
loop_
_entity.id
_entity.type
_entity.pdbx_description
1 polymer ?
#
loop_
_entity_poly.entity_id
_entity_poly.type
_entity_poly.pdbx_seq_one_letter_code
_entity_poly.pdbx_strand_id
1 'polypeptide(L)'
;MGVADEVRGTKRRRLETNGSADAATAFAHVTAVASLATTELVPPSVTSARPAVPNRVVAPADGARQGTASARKPTKAKRPKAPILVDMAALGGPSTASLLTRLEKVEATLDTVLNDLFRKLPTLVADAVQTKVTAQGSAQLDGVFHDLRSTVETCMQEALQKLRPEFTAPAAATAPVPASAAPPLSLSTPTQTLPPPSSVPRFEWGGRLHPVPHDFMLPKMTVLHLWRAWFSGAPDCGMVPLQQLSTRNLPVPADAARFSKARRVVAFIASSGGAPSLVKLATSEALARENVFEIGCRRAAVKFRAFSANPDAALRTFQDLSYTTCYDAIRKLEKADAPLEKE
;
A
#
# COMPACT_ATOMS: atom_id res chain seq x y z
N MET A 1 13.22 64.77 52.07
CA MET A 1 14.69 64.97 52.17
C MET A 1 15.31 63.71 52.78
N GLY A 2 16.36 63.16 52.16
CA GLY A 2 17.13 61.96 52.59
C GLY A 2 16.50 60.65 52.12
N VAL A 3 16.77 60.12 50.92
CA VAL A 3 17.99 59.46 50.40
C VAL A 3 18.37 58.22 51.22
N ALA A 4 18.02 57.04 50.69
CA ALA A 4 18.58 55.75 51.08
C ALA A 4 19.04 55.02 49.81
N ASP A 5 20.32 54.62 49.84
CA ASP A 5 21.07 53.84 48.86
C ASP A 5 20.48 52.44 48.63
N GLU A 6 20.42 52.00 47.37
CA GLU A 6 20.28 50.58 47.04
C GLU A 6 21.28 50.19 45.94
N VAL A 7 22.23 49.34 46.34
CA VAL A 7 23.36 48.84 45.55
C VAL A 7 22.87 47.76 44.58
N ARG A 8 22.95 48.04 43.27
CA ARG A 8 22.59 47.10 42.20
C ARG A 8 23.83 46.45 41.59
N GLY A 9 24.08 45.19 41.93
CA GLY A 9 25.15 44.35 41.36
C GLY A 9 24.83 43.90 39.93
N THR A 10 25.70 44.27 38.98
CA THR A 10 25.61 43.87 37.56
C THR A 10 26.49 42.66 37.28
N LYS A 11 25.87 41.51 36.99
CA LYS A 11 26.56 40.27 36.62
C LYS A 11 26.79 40.23 35.11
N ARG A 12 28.00 40.61 34.66
CA ARG A 12 28.45 40.46 33.26
C ARG A 12 28.60 38.97 32.93
N ARG A 13 27.77 38.44 32.02
CA ARG A 13 28.02 37.15 31.34
C ARG A 13 28.96 37.38 30.17
N ARG A 14 30.09 36.68 30.21
CA ARG A 14 31.12 36.60 29.16
C ARG A 14 30.59 35.68 28.06
N LEU A 15 30.45 36.22 26.84
CA LEU A 15 30.24 35.45 25.62
C LEU A 15 31.62 35.06 25.11
N GLU A 16 31.98 33.78 25.25
CA GLU A 16 33.14 33.19 24.61
C GLU A 16 32.68 32.58 23.28
N THR A 17 33.12 33.21 22.19
CA THR A 17 32.97 32.70 20.82
C THR A 17 34.13 31.76 20.52
N ASN A 18 33.89 30.45 20.60
CA ASN A 18 34.80 29.44 20.04
C ASN A 18 34.40 29.18 18.59
N GLY A 19 35.14 29.77 17.66
CA GLY A 19 35.08 29.47 16.25
C GLY A 19 36.26 28.61 15.80
N SER A 20 36.02 27.87 14.72
CA SER A 20 37.01 27.48 13.71
C SER A 20 37.86 26.23 13.97
N ALA A 21 37.24 25.05 13.89
CA ALA A 21 37.95 23.81 13.54
C ALA A 21 37.12 22.77 12.74
N ASP A 22 35.79 22.84 12.71
CA ASP A 22 34.97 21.73 12.16
C ASP A 22 34.63 21.80 10.65
N ALA A 23 35.04 22.84 9.92
CA ALA A 23 34.70 22.95 8.49
C ALA A 23 35.54 22.05 7.58
N ALA A 24 36.71 21.56 8.04
CA ALA A 24 37.59 20.71 7.22
C ALA A 24 37.18 19.23 7.21
N THR A 25 36.50 18.75 8.25
CA THR A 25 36.12 17.34 8.40
C THR A 25 34.86 16.97 7.59
N ALA A 26 33.99 17.95 7.31
CA ALA A 26 32.76 17.72 6.55
C ALA A 26 33.00 17.44 5.06
N PHE A 27 34.10 17.94 4.47
CA PHE A 27 34.41 17.73 3.05
C PHE A 27 34.97 16.33 2.74
N ALA A 28 35.65 15.68 3.69
CA ALA A 28 36.21 14.34 3.48
C ALA A 28 35.13 13.24 3.41
N HIS A 29 33.98 13.45 4.06
CA HIS A 29 32.92 12.44 4.11
C HIS A 29 32.06 12.37 2.84
N VAL A 30 31.91 13.47 2.11
CA VAL A 30 31.07 13.50 0.88
C VAL A 30 31.81 12.85 -0.30
N THR A 31 33.14 12.96 -0.38
CA THR A 31 33.95 12.30 -1.42
C THR A 31 34.09 10.78 -1.19
N ALA A 32 34.05 10.31 0.06
CA ALA A 32 34.18 8.89 0.39
C ALA A 32 32.95 8.04 -0.01
N VAL A 33 31.75 8.63 -0.07
CA VAL A 33 30.51 7.90 -0.41
C VAL A 33 30.40 7.60 -1.91
N ALA A 34 31.11 8.36 -2.76
CA ALA A 34 31.13 8.12 -4.21
C ALA A 34 32.06 6.98 -4.66
N SER A 35 32.94 6.47 -3.77
CA SER A 35 34.02 5.53 -4.17
C SER A 35 33.79 4.07 -3.73
N LEU A 36 32.73 3.76 -2.98
CA LEU A 36 32.48 2.40 -2.46
C LEU A 36 31.57 1.52 -3.33
N ALA A 37 31.25 1.94 -4.56
CA ALA A 37 30.44 1.16 -5.49
C ALA A 37 31.26 0.20 -6.36
N THR A 38 32.31 -0.46 -5.83
CA THR A 38 32.95 -1.60 -6.52
C THR A 38 33.76 -2.45 -5.55
N THR A 39 33.14 -3.38 -4.81
CA THR A 39 33.90 -4.53 -4.26
C THR A 39 33.01 -5.76 -4.12
N GLU A 40 33.47 -6.83 -4.77
CA GLU A 40 32.91 -8.17 -4.85
C GLU A 40 32.92 -8.97 -3.52
N LEU A 41 31.89 -9.81 -3.39
CA LEU A 41 31.87 -11.20 -2.90
C LEU A 41 32.99 -11.72 -1.97
N VAL A 42 32.62 -12.05 -0.72
CA VAL A 42 32.98 -13.31 -0.03
C VAL A 42 31.86 -13.70 0.97
N PRO A 43 31.28 -14.92 0.92
CA PRO A 43 30.35 -15.39 1.95
C PRO A 43 31.06 -16.20 3.06
N PRO A 44 30.77 -15.97 4.35
CA PRO A 44 31.18 -16.91 5.39
C PRO A 44 30.14 -18.00 5.64
N SER A 45 30.66 -19.22 5.74
CA SER A 45 29.97 -20.47 6.05
C SER A 45 29.47 -20.54 7.50
N VAL A 46 28.26 -21.12 7.64
CA VAL A 46 27.80 -22.12 8.64
C VAL A 46 28.16 -21.88 10.12
N THR A 47 27.15 -21.86 11.00
CA THR A 47 26.98 -22.87 12.09
C THR A 47 25.59 -22.79 12.70
N SER A 48 24.87 -23.91 12.60
CA SER A 48 23.56 -24.19 13.19
C SER A 48 23.75 -24.68 14.63
N ALA A 49 23.10 -24.05 15.60
CA ALA A 49 22.94 -24.59 16.95
C ALA A 49 21.51 -24.30 17.43
N ARG A 50 20.73 -25.37 17.59
CA ARG A 50 19.33 -25.36 18.05
C ARG A 50 19.26 -26.09 19.38
N PRO A 51 18.85 -25.45 20.49
CA PRO A 51 18.46 -26.19 21.69
C PRO A 51 16.94 -26.40 21.72
N ALA A 52 16.57 -27.63 22.04
CA ALA A 52 15.21 -28.11 22.27
C ALA A 52 14.79 -27.88 23.73
N VAL A 53 13.57 -27.41 23.99
CA VAL A 53 12.93 -27.38 25.32
C VAL A 53 11.42 -27.63 25.18
N PRO A 54 10.76 -28.32 26.14
CA PRO A 54 9.64 -29.22 25.87
C PRO A 54 8.24 -28.63 26.10
N ASN A 55 7.28 -29.33 25.49
CA ASN A 55 5.83 -29.21 25.62
C ASN A 55 5.35 -29.24 27.08
N ARG A 56 4.51 -28.27 27.45
CA ARG A 56 3.65 -28.34 28.64
C ARG A 56 2.19 -28.39 28.21
N VAL A 57 1.59 -29.57 28.39
CA VAL A 57 0.17 -29.86 28.23
C VAL A 57 -0.59 -29.25 29.41
N VAL A 58 -1.61 -28.43 29.13
CA VAL A 58 -2.59 -27.98 30.13
C VAL A 58 -3.97 -28.23 29.56
N ALA A 59 -4.75 -29.04 30.29
CA ALA A 59 -6.13 -29.42 30.00
C ALA A 59 -7.12 -28.25 30.20
N PRO A 60 -8.29 -28.28 29.54
CA PRO A 60 -9.27 -27.20 29.62
C PRO A 60 -10.22 -27.36 30.82
N ALA A 61 -10.59 -26.23 31.43
CA ALA A 61 -11.67 -26.14 32.41
C ALA A 61 -12.97 -25.73 31.69
N ASP A 62 -13.98 -26.59 31.83
CA ASP A 62 -15.36 -26.36 31.42
C ASP A 62 -16.02 -25.25 32.24
N GLY A 63 -16.71 -24.34 31.56
CA GLY A 63 -17.42 -23.22 32.17
C GLY A 63 -18.63 -22.83 31.34
N ALA A 64 -19.70 -23.62 31.44
CA ALA A 64 -20.99 -23.34 30.84
C ALA A 64 -21.63 -22.08 31.46
N ARG A 65 -21.93 -21.07 30.63
CA ARG A 65 -22.85 -19.98 30.99
C ARG A 65 -23.95 -19.86 29.95
N GLN A 66 -25.15 -20.25 30.38
CA GLN A 66 -26.43 -19.96 29.72
C GLN A 66 -26.77 -18.48 29.91
N GLY A 67 -27.19 -17.82 28.82
CA GLY A 67 -27.55 -16.41 28.81
C GLY A 67 -28.72 -16.17 27.85
N THR A 68 -29.89 -16.03 28.47
CA THR A 68 -31.24 -15.67 28.00
C THR A 68 -31.35 -14.80 26.74
N ALA A 69 -32.22 -15.23 25.83
CA ALA A 69 -32.64 -14.54 24.62
C ALA A 69 -33.56 -13.35 24.92
N SER A 70 -33.27 -12.19 24.32
CA SER A 70 -34.14 -11.00 24.33
C SER A 70 -34.75 -10.79 22.95
N ALA A 71 -36.07 -10.97 22.85
CA ALA A 71 -36.86 -10.79 21.64
C ALA A 71 -36.91 -9.30 21.21
N ARG A 72 -36.55 -9.01 19.96
CA ARG A 72 -36.75 -7.69 19.32
C ARG A 72 -37.85 -7.79 18.25
N LYS A 73 -38.78 -6.83 18.33
CA LYS A 73 -39.91 -6.62 17.39
C LYS A 73 -39.43 -6.32 15.95
N PRO A 74 -40.14 -6.78 14.92
CA PRO A 74 -39.86 -6.46 13.53
C PRO A 74 -40.42 -5.09 13.13
N THR A 75 -39.57 -4.21 12.58
CA THR A 75 -39.96 -2.94 11.95
C THR A 75 -40.16 -3.12 10.45
N LYS A 76 -41.27 -2.54 9.97
CA LYS A 76 -41.85 -2.55 8.61
C LYS A 76 -40.84 -2.09 7.55
N ALA A 77 -40.55 -2.94 6.56
CA ALA A 77 -39.65 -2.64 5.44
C ALA A 77 -40.35 -1.78 4.36
N LYS A 78 -39.68 -0.69 3.95
CA LYS A 78 -40.08 0.25 2.91
C LYS A 78 -39.57 -0.24 1.55
N ARG A 79 -40.50 -0.41 0.60
CA ARG A 79 -40.29 -0.93 -0.76
C ARG A 79 -39.29 -0.03 -1.55
N PRO A 80 -38.20 -0.56 -2.14
CA PRO A 80 -37.30 0.23 -2.96
C PRO A 80 -37.88 0.49 -4.36
N LYS A 81 -37.60 1.69 -4.85
CA LYS A 81 -37.98 2.25 -6.16
C LYS A 81 -37.11 1.63 -7.26
N ALA A 82 -37.73 1.22 -8.36
CA ALA A 82 -37.07 0.53 -9.47
C ALA A 82 -35.93 1.37 -10.09
N PRO A 83 -34.80 0.74 -10.47
CA PRO A 83 -33.70 1.42 -11.15
C PRO A 83 -34.07 1.75 -12.60
N ILE A 84 -33.80 2.99 -12.98
CA ILE A 84 -33.89 3.47 -14.37
C ILE A 84 -32.74 2.83 -15.13
N LEU A 85 -33.08 1.93 -16.05
CA LEU A 85 -32.16 1.28 -16.97
C LEU A 85 -31.78 2.31 -18.05
N VAL A 86 -30.62 2.95 -17.91
CA VAL A 86 -30.08 3.83 -18.95
C VAL A 86 -29.30 2.96 -19.93
N ASP A 87 -29.79 2.89 -21.16
CA ASP A 87 -29.19 2.13 -22.24
C ASP A 87 -27.90 2.82 -22.70
N MET A 88 -26.76 2.31 -22.22
CA MET A 88 -25.41 2.83 -22.48
C MET A 88 -24.81 2.34 -23.82
N ALA A 89 -25.55 1.55 -24.61
CA ALA A 89 -25.02 0.91 -25.82
C ALA A 89 -24.86 1.85 -27.03
N ALA A 90 -25.30 3.11 -26.95
CA ALA A 90 -25.29 4.04 -28.08
C ALA A 90 -24.10 5.03 -28.10
N LEU A 91 -23.20 4.99 -27.12
CA LEU A 91 -22.00 5.82 -27.12
C LEU A 91 -20.86 5.06 -27.77
N GLY A 92 -20.64 5.31 -29.07
CA GLY A 92 -19.50 4.82 -29.85
C GLY A 92 -18.17 5.35 -29.29
N GLY A 93 -17.74 4.76 -28.18
CA GLY A 93 -16.46 5.05 -27.55
C GLY A 93 -15.29 4.58 -28.40
N PRO A 94 -14.11 5.21 -28.25
CA PRO A 94 -12.89 4.76 -28.91
C PRO A 94 -12.64 3.28 -28.59
N SER A 95 -12.24 2.50 -29.60
CA SER A 95 -11.88 1.09 -29.45
C SER A 95 -10.92 0.91 -28.28
N THR A 96 -11.19 -0.07 -27.41
CA THR A 96 -10.37 -0.37 -26.23
C THR A 96 -8.91 -0.62 -26.59
N ALA A 97 -8.65 -1.18 -27.78
CA ALA A 97 -7.30 -1.35 -28.33
C ALA A 97 -6.58 -0.01 -28.55
N SER A 98 -7.29 1.02 -29.01
CA SER A 98 -6.70 2.37 -29.22
C SER A 98 -6.36 3.06 -27.91
N LEU A 99 -7.14 2.84 -26.85
CA LEU A 99 -6.84 3.37 -25.53
C LEU A 99 -5.59 2.73 -24.91
N LEU A 100 -5.42 1.43 -25.11
CA LEU A 100 -4.29 0.66 -24.59
C LEU A 100 -2.97 1.14 -25.22
N THR A 101 -2.93 1.29 -26.54
CA THR A 101 -1.74 1.82 -27.24
C THR A 101 -1.42 3.26 -26.84
N ARG A 102 -2.44 4.10 -26.55
CA ARG A 102 -2.21 5.46 -26.05
C ARG A 102 -1.63 5.45 -24.64
N LEU A 103 -2.07 4.55 -23.77
CA LEU A 103 -1.51 4.41 -22.41
C LEU A 103 -0.06 3.92 -22.44
N GLU A 104 0.27 2.92 -23.26
CA GLU A 104 1.65 2.44 -23.43
C GLU A 104 2.59 3.56 -23.90
N LYS A 105 2.13 4.40 -24.82
CA LYS A 105 2.90 5.55 -25.31
C LYS A 105 3.11 6.63 -24.24
N VAL A 106 2.09 6.88 -23.40
CA VAL A 106 2.20 7.79 -22.25
C VAL A 106 3.23 7.26 -21.25
N GLU A 107 3.18 5.96 -20.94
CA GLU A 107 4.12 5.29 -20.04
C GLU A 107 5.56 5.40 -20.56
N ALA A 108 5.81 5.04 -21.83
CA ALA A 108 7.13 5.15 -22.45
C ALA A 108 7.68 6.59 -22.44
N THR A 109 6.81 7.58 -22.64
CA THR A 109 7.20 8.99 -22.59
C THR A 109 7.58 9.40 -21.16
N LEU A 110 6.83 8.94 -20.17
CA LEU A 110 7.06 9.25 -18.75
C LEU A 110 8.36 8.62 -18.25
N ASP A 111 8.63 7.37 -18.65
CA ASP A 111 9.90 6.69 -18.36
C ASP A 111 11.10 7.41 -18.98
N THR A 112 10.97 7.89 -20.22
CA THR A 112 12.04 8.66 -20.89
C THR A 112 12.34 9.95 -20.12
N VAL A 113 11.31 10.67 -19.69
CA VAL A 113 11.44 11.92 -18.92
C VAL A 113 12.06 11.66 -17.55
N LEU A 114 11.59 10.63 -16.83
CA LEU A 114 12.15 10.28 -15.53
C LEU A 114 13.61 9.88 -15.62
N ASN A 115 13.97 9.05 -16.60
CA ASN A 115 15.36 8.65 -16.82
C ASN A 115 16.25 9.84 -17.19
N ASP A 116 15.78 10.75 -18.05
CA ASP A 116 16.53 11.96 -18.39
C ASP A 116 16.71 12.88 -17.17
N LEU A 117 15.66 13.01 -16.34
CA LEU A 117 15.71 13.77 -15.09
C LEU A 117 16.71 13.17 -14.09
N PHE A 118 16.67 11.85 -13.87
CA PHE A 118 17.63 11.16 -13.00
C PHE A 118 19.06 11.23 -13.53
N ARG A 119 19.24 11.23 -14.85
CA ARG A 119 20.57 11.38 -15.47
C ARG A 119 21.12 12.80 -15.32
N LYS A 120 20.25 13.82 -15.37
CA LYS A 120 20.62 15.23 -15.22
C LYS A 120 20.73 15.70 -13.77
N LEU A 121 20.08 15.00 -12.82
CA LEU A 121 20.06 15.40 -11.41
C LEU A 121 21.47 15.54 -10.82
N PRO A 122 22.42 14.59 -11.01
CA PRO A 122 23.76 14.72 -10.44
C PRO A 122 24.52 15.92 -10.99
N THR A 123 24.41 16.22 -12.29
CA THR A 123 25.04 17.38 -12.91
C THR A 123 24.43 18.69 -12.44
N LEU A 124 23.10 18.76 -12.31
CA LEU A 124 22.41 19.95 -11.78
C LEU A 124 22.78 20.22 -10.32
N VAL A 125 22.87 19.17 -9.51
CA VAL A 125 23.30 19.28 -8.11
C VAL A 125 24.78 19.70 -8.05
N ALA A 126 25.65 19.11 -8.88
CA ALA A 126 27.06 19.48 -8.94
C ALA A 126 27.24 20.95 -9.35
N ASP A 127 26.56 21.42 -10.39
CA ASP A 127 26.64 22.81 -10.86
C ASP A 127 26.09 23.79 -9.82
N ALA A 128 24.95 23.46 -9.17
CA ALA A 128 24.37 24.31 -8.14
C ALA A 128 25.25 24.39 -6.89
N VAL A 129 25.85 23.26 -6.48
CA VAL A 129 26.81 23.23 -5.37
C VAL A 129 28.07 24.00 -5.75
N GLN A 130 28.64 23.77 -6.93
CA GLN A 130 29.88 24.40 -7.39
C GLN A 130 29.73 25.92 -7.50
N THR A 131 28.61 26.42 -8.06
CA THR A 131 28.38 27.86 -8.25
C THR A 131 28.08 28.60 -6.96
N LYS A 132 27.33 27.99 -6.03
CA LYS A 132 26.87 28.66 -4.81
C LYS A 132 27.88 28.54 -3.65
N VAL A 133 28.54 27.40 -3.50
CA VAL A 133 29.53 27.17 -2.42
C VAL A 133 30.76 28.05 -2.57
N THR A 134 31.20 28.35 -3.81
CA THR A 134 32.34 29.25 -4.03
C THR A 134 32.00 30.73 -3.84
N ALA A 135 30.72 31.10 -3.93
CA ALA A 135 30.30 32.51 -3.94
C ALA A 135 29.82 33.01 -2.58
N GLN A 136 29.07 32.20 -1.82
CA GLN A 136 28.40 32.64 -0.60
C GLN A 136 28.34 31.45 0.37
N GLY A 137 28.94 31.56 1.56
CA GLY A 137 29.02 30.48 2.55
C GLY A 137 27.68 29.82 2.93
N SER A 138 27.73 28.80 3.79
CA SER A 138 26.69 27.78 4.06
C SER A 138 25.25 28.23 4.37
N ALA A 139 24.97 29.53 4.52
CA ALA A 139 23.65 30.07 4.82
C ALA A 139 22.67 30.08 3.63
N GLN A 140 23.05 29.59 2.44
CA GLN A 140 22.24 29.72 1.22
C GLN A 140 21.78 28.40 0.57
N LEU A 141 21.86 27.29 1.30
CA LEU A 141 21.40 25.98 0.81
C LEU A 141 19.92 25.96 0.44
N ASP A 142 19.08 26.77 1.11
CA ASP A 142 17.65 26.88 0.79
C ASP A 142 17.41 27.37 -0.65
N GLY A 143 18.28 28.23 -1.18
CA GLY A 143 18.21 28.69 -2.57
C GLY A 143 18.50 27.58 -3.58
N VAL A 144 19.45 26.68 -3.26
CA VAL A 144 19.80 25.53 -4.11
C VAL A 144 18.63 24.55 -4.21
N PHE A 145 17.97 24.26 -3.09
CA PHE A 145 16.79 23.38 -3.09
C PHE A 145 15.62 24.00 -3.85
N HIS A 146 15.45 25.32 -3.77
CA HIS A 146 14.43 26.04 -4.53
C HIS A 146 14.69 25.96 -6.04
N ASP A 147 15.93 26.20 -6.48
CA ASP A 147 16.32 26.15 -7.89
C ASP A 147 16.18 24.72 -8.46
N LEU A 148 16.58 23.70 -7.68
CA LEU A 148 16.41 22.30 -8.04
C LEU A 148 14.92 21.95 -8.19
N ARG A 149 14.10 22.36 -7.22
CA ARG A 149 12.65 22.15 -7.26
C ARG A 149 12.02 22.81 -8.48
N SER A 150 12.37 24.07 -8.76
CA SER A 150 11.88 24.80 -9.94
C SER A 150 12.27 24.08 -11.22
N THR A 151 13.50 23.56 -11.32
CA THR A 151 13.98 22.82 -12.51
C THR A 151 13.19 21.53 -12.71
N VAL A 152 12.96 20.76 -11.65
CA VAL A 152 12.15 19.53 -11.70
C VAL A 152 10.72 19.85 -12.12
N GLU A 153 10.13 20.93 -11.58
CA GLU A 153 8.79 21.37 -11.94
C GLU A 153 8.69 21.79 -13.40
N THR A 154 9.66 22.55 -13.92
CA THR A 154 9.72 22.91 -15.35
C THR A 154 9.84 21.68 -16.24
N CYS A 155 10.70 20.71 -15.90
CA CYS A 155 10.81 19.45 -16.66
C CYS A 155 9.50 18.66 -16.67
N MET A 156 8.80 18.59 -15.52
CA MET A 156 7.49 17.93 -15.45
C MET A 156 6.44 18.66 -16.28
N GLN A 157 6.40 20.00 -16.25
CA GLN A 157 5.47 20.79 -17.06
C GLN A 157 5.74 20.62 -18.56
N GLU A 158 7.00 20.60 -18.99
CA GLU A 158 7.37 20.36 -20.39
C GLU A 158 6.93 18.96 -20.84
N ALA A 159 7.12 17.94 -20.01
CA ALA A 159 6.64 16.59 -20.28
C ALA A 159 5.11 16.53 -20.42
N LEU A 160 4.37 17.20 -19.53
CA LEU A 160 2.90 17.29 -19.63
C LEU A 160 2.46 18.03 -20.89
N GLN A 161 3.18 19.05 -21.33
CA GLN A 161 2.90 19.75 -22.59
C GLN A 161 3.15 18.84 -23.81
N LYS A 162 4.21 18.03 -23.79
CA LYS A 162 4.49 17.02 -24.84
C LYS A 162 3.40 15.94 -24.92
N LEU A 163 2.77 15.61 -23.81
CA LEU A 163 1.67 14.63 -23.76
C LEU A 163 0.30 15.23 -24.15
N ARG A 164 0.11 16.54 -24.02
CA ARG A 164 -1.15 17.24 -24.34
C ARG A 164 -1.71 16.97 -25.75
N PRO A 165 -0.94 16.97 -26.85
CA PRO A 165 -1.47 16.68 -28.18
C PRO A 165 -2.06 15.26 -28.29
N GLU A 166 -1.52 14.28 -27.56
CA GLU A 166 -2.05 12.91 -27.55
C GLU A 166 -3.42 12.81 -26.88
N PHE A 167 -3.72 13.69 -25.92
CA PHE A 167 -5.02 13.76 -25.25
C PHE A 167 -6.05 14.59 -26.02
N THR A 168 -5.59 15.57 -26.79
CA THR A 168 -6.46 16.56 -27.43
C THR A 168 -6.78 16.23 -28.88
N ALA A 169 -6.10 15.26 -29.50
CA ALA A 169 -6.41 14.80 -30.84
C ALA A 169 -7.89 14.33 -30.90
N PRO A 170 -8.78 15.06 -31.59
CA PRO A 170 -10.15 14.62 -31.76
C PRO A 170 -10.09 13.31 -32.53
N ALA A 171 -10.79 12.28 -32.03
CA ALA A 171 -10.93 11.00 -32.71
C ALA A 171 -11.43 11.29 -34.13
N ALA A 172 -10.50 11.28 -35.10
CA ALA A 172 -10.79 11.63 -36.48
C ALA A 172 -11.92 10.72 -36.93
N ALA A 173 -13.03 11.34 -37.35
CA ALA A 173 -14.28 10.71 -37.69
C ALA A 173 -14.03 9.40 -38.45
N THR A 174 -14.39 8.29 -37.81
CA THR A 174 -14.39 6.96 -38.40
C THR A 174 -15.18 7.04 -39.70
N ALA A 175 -14.49 6.90 -40.83
CA ALA A 175 -15.13 6.82 -42.13
C ALA A 175 -16.18 5.69 -42.10
N PRO A 176 -17.36 5.88 -42.72
CA PRO A 176 -18.38 4.85 -42.78
C PRO A 176 -17.82 3.62 -43.50
N VAL A 177 -17.69 2.52 -42.75
CA VAL A 177 -17.27 1.23 -43.30
C VAL A 177 -18.37 0.73 -44.25
N PRO A 178 -18.08 0.45 -45.53
CA PRO A 178 -19.06 -0.09 -46.46
C PRO A 178 -19.49 -1.48 -46.01
N ALA A 179 -20.80 -1.66 -45.92
CA ALA A 179 -21.46 -2.93 -45.62
C ALA A 179 -21.00 -4.01 -46.61
N SER A 180 -20.06 -4.85 -46.19
CA SER A 180 -19.65 -6.05 -46.92
C SER A 180 -20.37 -7.25 -46.33
N ALA A 181 -21.33 -7.76 -47.10
CA ALA A 181 -22.10 -8.95 -46.83
C ALA A 181 -21.19 -10.18 -46.75
N ALA A 182 -21.08 -10.77 -45.57
CA ALA A 182 -20.48 -12.09 -45.36
C ALA A 182 -21.57 -13.10 -44.98
N PRO A 183 -21.48 -14.36 -45.46
CA PRO A 183 -22.55 -15.34 -45.42
C PRO A 183 -22.72 -16.00 -44.04
N PRO A 184 -23.93 -16.51 -43.72
CA PRO A 184 -24.22 -17.17 -42.46
C PRO A 184 -23.64 -18.59 -42.44
N LEU A 185 -22.51 -18.80 -41.76
CA LEU A 185 -22.08 -20.13 -41.36
C LEU A 185 -22.54 -20.38 -39.93
N SER A 186 -23.65 -21.12 -39.84
CA SER A 186 -24.23 -21.65 -38.61
C SER A 186 -23.26 -22.63 -37.94
N LEU A 187 -22.41 -22.13 -37.05
CA LEU A 187 -21.67 -22.96 -36.12
C LEU A 187 -22.55 -23.15 -34.88
N SER A 188 -23.24 -24.28 -34.80
CA SER A 188 -24.01 -24.73 -33.64
C SER A 188 -23.08 -24.90 -32.45
N THR A 189 -22.80 -23.80 -31.75
CA THR A 189 -22.12 -23.82 -30.46
C THR A 189 -23.07 -24.53 -29.51
N PRO A 190 -22.70 -25.69 -28.93
CA PRO A 190 -23.55 -26.34 -27.96
C PRO A 190 -23.81 -25.34 -26.84
N THR A 191 -25.06 -24.95 -26.68
CA THR A 191 -25.56 -24.19 -25.54
C THR A 191 -25.25 -25.00 -24.30
N GLN A 192 -24.06 -24.80 -23.75
CA GLN A 192 -23.69 -25.30 -22.45
C GLN A 192 -24.54 -24.48 -21.49
N THR A 193 -25.67 -25.06 -21.09
CA THR A 193 -26.57 -24.53 -20.08
C THR A 193 -25.74 -24.24 -18.86
N LEU A 194 -25.31 -22.98 -18.73
CA LEU A 194 -24.51 -22.51 -17.62
C LEU A 194 -25.31 -22.85 -16.36
N PRO A 195 -24.79 -23.70 -15.45
CA PRO A 195 -25.48 -23.93 -14.20
C PRO A 195 -25.75 -22.57 -13.55
N PRO A 196 -26.97 -22.34 -13.02
CA PRO A 196 -27.37 -21.05 -12.49
C PRO A 196 -26.28 -20.52 -11.54
N PRO A 197 -25.97 -19.21 -11.58
CA PRO A 197 -24.84 -18.62 -10.88
C PRO A 197 -24.80 -19.15 -9.44
N SER A 198 -23.74 -19.92 -9.21
CA SER A 198 -23.57 -20.89 -8.14
C SER A 198 -24.11 -20.41 -6.81
N SER A 199 -25.04 -21.18 -6.24
CA SER A 199 -25.36 -21.09 -4.82
C SER A 199 -24.06 -21.24 -4.02
N VAL A 200 -23.62 -20.17 -3.36
CA VAL A 200 -22.47 -20.20 -2.45
C VAL A 200 -22.56 -21.47 -1.59
N PRO A 201 -21.52 -22.32 -1.54
CA PRO A 201 -21.56 -23.55 -0.75
C PRO A 201 -22.00 -23.22 0.68
N ARG A 202 -23.07 -23.89 1.13
CA ARG A 202 -23.60 -23.73 2.49
C ARG A 202 -23.45 -25.05 3.22
N PHE A 203 -22.74 -25.01 4.35
CA PHE A 203 -22.57 -26.12 5.27
C PHE A 203 -23.57 -25.97 6.40
N GLU A 204 -24.16 -27.06 6.85
CA GLU A 204 -25.11 -27.04 7.97
C GLU A 204 -24.42 -27.50 9.26
N TRP A 205 -24.42 -26.64 10.26
CA TRP A 205 -24.01 -27.00 11.62
C TRP A 205 -24.72 -26.11 12.64
N GLY A 206 -25.07 -26.67 13.80
CA GLY A 206 -25.88 -25.99 14.81
C GLY A 206 -27.28 -25.59 14.31
N GLY A 207 -27.85 -26.31 13.34
CA GLY A 207 -29.15 -26.03 12.74
C GLY A 207 -29.19 -24.71 11.94
N ARG A 208 -28.04 -24.21 11.49
CA ARG A 208 -27.90 -22.99 10.70
C ARG A 208 -27.02 -23.28 9.49
N LEU A 209 -27.22 -22.49 8.43
CA LEU A 209 -26.40 -22.52 7.23
C LEU A 209 -25.21 -21.57 7.37
N HIS A 210 -24.01 -22.10 7.15
CA HIS A 210 -22.73 -21.41 7.28
C HIS A 210 -21.95 -21.47 5.96
N PRO A 211 -21.14 -20.44 5.65
CA PRO A 211 -20.30 -20.41 4.44
C PRO A 211 -19.03 -21.27 4.54
N VAL A 212 -18.76 -21.87 5.71
CA VAL A 212 -17.55 -22.67 5.97
C VAL A 212 -17.92 -23.99 6.68
N PRO A 213 -17.12 -25.05 6.48
CA PRO A 213 -17.24 -26.31 7.23
C PRO A 213 -17.14 -26.10 8.75
N HIS A 214 -17.68 -27.05 9.52
CA HIS A 214 -17.66 -27.02 10.99
C HIS A 214 -16.24 -27.13 11.58
N ASP A 215 -15.34 -27.80 10.87
CA ASP A 215 -13.93 -28.01 11.20
C ASP A 215 -13.01 -26.95 10.57
N PHE A 216 -13.57 -25.88 10.01
CA PHE A 216 -12.79 -24.82 9.37
C PHE A 216 -11.81 -24.16 10.36
N MET A 217 -10.53 -24.17 9.99
CA MET A 217 -9.47 -23.48 10.69
C MET A 217 -8.83 -22.43 9.79
N LEU A 218 -8.64 -21.20 10.31
CA LEU A 218 -7.97 -20.16 9.54
C LEU A 218 -6.47 -20.50 9.42
N PRO A 219 -5.91 -20.71 8.21
CA PRO A 219 -4.52 -21.12 8.06
C PRO A 219 -3.55 -20.03 8.55
N LYS A 220 -2.39 -20.46 9.04
CA LYS A 220 -1.23 -19.58 9.17
C LYS A 220 -0.67 -19.34 7.77
N MET A 221 -0.67 -18.11 7.32
CA MET A 221 -0.24 -17.76 5.96
C MET A 221 0.52 -16.43 5.94
N THR A 222 1.24 -16.20 4.83
CA THR A 222 1.92 -14.93 4.60
C THR A 222 0.92 -13.83 4.23
N VAL A 223 1.36 -12.57 4.28
CA VAL A 223 0.55 -11.42 3.86
C VAL A 223 0.09 -11.54 2.41
N LEU A 224 0.94 -12.03 1.49
CA LEU A 224 0.56 -12.27 0.09
C LEU A 224 -0.57 -13.29 -0.04
N HIS A 225 -0.42 -14.44 0.62
CA HIS A 225 -1.44 -15.49 0.58
C HIS A 225 -2.75 -15.02 1.23
N LEU A 226 -2.66 -14.24 2.31
CA LEU A 226 -3.82 -13.62 2.93
C LEU A 226 -4.53 -12.69 1.95
N TRP A 227 -3.79 -11.83 1.24
CA TRP A 227 -4.37 -10.91 0.26
C TRP A 227 -5.14 -11.65 -0.84
N ARG A 228 -4.52 -12.68 -1.43
CA ARG A 228 -5.14 -13.49 -2.48
C ARG A 228 -6.37 -14.25 -1.96
N ALA A 229 -6.25 -14.91 -0.81
CA ALA A 229 -7.38 -15.60 -0.18
C ALA A 229 -8.52 -14.64 0.22
N TRP A 230 -8.21 -13.38 0.51
CA TRP A 230 -9.20 -12.37 0.86
C TRP A 230 -10.21 -12.12 -0.25
N PHE A 231 -9.71 -12.01 -1.49
CA PHE A 231 -10.53 -11.66 -2.66
C PHE A 231 -10.93 -12.86 -3.51
N SER A 232 -10.08 -13.87 -3.61
CA SER A 232 -10.29 -15.03 -4.48
C SER A 232 -10.70 -16.29 -3.73
N GLY A 233 -10.54 -16.32 -2.40
CA GLY A 233 -10.76 -17.53 -1.61
C GLY A 233 -9.69 -18.59 -1.89
N ALA A 234 -10.06 -19.85 -1.71
CA ALA A 234 -9.24 -21.00 -2.09
C ALA A 234 -10.16 -22.03 -2.76
N PRO A 235 -10.33 -21.99 -4.09
CA PRO A 235 -11.29 -22.83 -4.80
C PRO A 235 -10.98 -24.32 -4.64
N ASP A 236 -9.70 -24.68 -4.58
CA ASP A 236 -9.23 -26.05 -4.38
C ASP A 236 -9.74 -26.66 -3.05
N CYS A 237 -9.98 -25.80 -2.05
CA CYS A 237 -10.52 -26.19 -0.74
C CYS A 237 -12.03 -25.90 -0.62
N GLY A 238 -12.69 -25.47 -1.70
CA GLY A 238 -14.09 -25.02 -1.68
C GLY A 238 -14.32 -23.78 -0.82
N MET A 239 -13.26 -23.01 -0.50
CA MET A 239 -13.36 -21.83 0.34
C MET A 239 -13.77 -20.61 -0.45
N VAL A 240 -14.82 -19.96 0.02
CA VAL A 240 -15.25 -18.64 -0.47
C VAL A 240 -14.19 -17.57 -0.14
N PRO A 241 -14.18 -16.43 -0.87
CA PRO A 241 -13.35 -15.28 -0.50
C PRO A 241 -13.52 -14.90 0.96
N LEU A 242 -12.39 -14.76 1.68
CA LEU A 242 -12.44 -14.53 3.14
C LEU A 242 -13.20 -13.23 3.49
N GLN A 243 -13.26 -12.26 2.59
CA GLN A 243 -14.05 -11.04 2.79
C GLN A 243 -15.55 -11.28 2.98
N GLN A 244 -16.09 -12.39 2.46
CA GLN A 244 -17.49 -12.78 2.61
C GLN A 244 -17.77 -13.42 3.98
N LEU A 245 -16.71 -13.78 4.73
CA LEU A 245 -16.85 -14.36 6.06
C LEU A 245 -17.09 -13.28 7.12
N SER A 246 -17.96 -13.62 8.06
CA SER A 246 -18.17 -12.86 9.29
C SER A 246 -17.50 -13.60 10.45
N THR A 247 -17.04 -12.87 11.47
CA THR A 247 -16.49 -13.47 12.69
C THR A 247 -17.48 -14.40 13.40
N ARG A 248 -18.79 -14.15 13.22
CA ARG A 248 -19.87 -14.99 13.75
C ARG A 248 -20.05 -16.32 13.03
N ASN A 249 -19.47 -16.44 11.83
CA ASN A 249 -19.58 -17.64 11.01
C ASN A 249 -18.43 -18.61 11.25
N LEU A 250 -17.48 -18.27 12.14
CA LEU A 250 -16.34 -19.12 12.44
C LEU A 250 -16.65 -20.00 13.65
N PRO A 251 -16.39 -21.32 13.56
CA PRO A 251 -16.75 -22.26 14.62
C PRO A 251 -15.89 -22.06 15.88
N VAL A 252 -14.60 -21.72 15.70
CA VAL A 252 -13.63 -21.59 16.79
C VAL A 252 -13.42 -20.11 17.15
N PRO A 253 -13.64 -19.70 18.43
CA PRO A 253 -13.45 -18.31 18.86
C PRO A 253 -12.03 -17.77 18.65
N ALA A 254 -11.01 -18.63 18.77
CA ALA A 254 -9.62 -18.25 18.50
C ALA A 254 -9.41 -17.83 17.04
N ASP A 255 -10.12 -18.45 16.10
CA ASP A 255 -10.04 -18.09 14.69
C ASP A 255 -10.81 -16.81 14.38
N ALA A 256 -11.87 -16.48 15.12
CA ALA A 256 -12.50 -15.16 15.06
C ALA A 256 -11.55 -14.03 15.45
N ALA A 257 -10.72 -14.24 16.47
CA ALA A 257 -9.68 -13.28 16.84
C ALA A 257 -8.62 -13.16 15.73
N ARG A 258 -8.13 -14.28 15.19
CA ARG A 258 -7.15 -14.28 14.09
C ARG A 258 -7.69 -13.64 12.81
N PHE A 259 -8.93 -13.92 12.46
CA PHE A 259 -9.61 -13.34 11.31
C PHE A 259 -9.78 -11.83 11.45
N SER A 260 -10.06 -11.33 12.66
CA SER A 260 -10.08 -9.90 12.93
C SER A 260 -8.72 -9.24 12.72
N LYS A 261 -7.62 -9.91 13.11
CA LYS A 261 -6.25 -9.45 12.82
C LYS A 261 -5.97 -9.43 11.32
N ALA A 262 -6.31 -10.52 10.62
CA ALA A 262 -6.16 -10.64 9.18
C ALA A 262 -6.90 -9.52 8.42
N ARG A 263 -8.16 -9.25 8.80
CA ARG A 263 -8.96 -8.13 8.27
C ARG A 263 -8.28 -6.78 8.46
N ARG A 264 -7.69 -6.54 9.65
CA ARG A 264 -6.97 -5.29 9.93
C ARG A 264 -5.74 -5.14 9.05
N VAL A 265 -4.98 -6.21 8.83
CA VAL A 265 -3.82 -6.22 7.92
C VAL A 265 -4.22 -5.88 6.49
N VAL A 266 -5.25 -6.54 5.95
CA VAL A 266 -5.74 -6.27 4.59
C VAL A 266 -6.25 -4.84 4.45
N ALA A 267 -6.99 -4.33 5.43
CA ALA A 267 -7.47 -2.95 5.45
C ALA A 267 -6.31 -1.94 5.46
N PHE A 268 -5.27 -2.21 6.25
CA PHE A 268 -4.08 -1.34 6.33
C PHE A 268 -3.30 -1.31 5.00
N ILE A 269 -3.12 -2.46 4.35
CA ILE A 269 -2.46 -2.56 3.04
C ILE A 269 -3.28 -1.81 1.98
N ALA A 270 -4.59 -2.06 1.92
CA ALA A 270 -5.48 -1.41 0.97
C ALA A 270 -5.48 0.12 1.14
N SER A 271 -5.59 0.61 2.39
CA SER A 271 -5.51 2.04 2.70
C SER A 271 -4.15 2.63 2.33
N SER A 272 -3.05 1.94 2.64
CA SER A 272 -1.70 2.38 2.25
C SER A 272 -1.54 2.43 0.73
N GLY A 273 -2.16 1.51 0.01
CA GLY A 273 -2.23 1.46 -1.46
C GLY A 273 -3.13 2.54 -2.09
N GLY A 274 -3.82 3.35 -1.29
CA GLY A 274 -4.73 4.40 -1.76
C GLY A 274 -6.12 3.90 -2.14
N ALA A 275 -6.49 2.67 -1.78
CA ALA A 275 -7.84 2.18 -2.02
C ALA A 275 -8.85 2.90 -1.11
N PRO A 276 -9.97 3.39 -1.67
CA PRO A 276 -10.98 4.13 -0.90
C PRO A 276 -11.74 3.25 0.09
N SER A 277 -12.00 1.98 -0.27
CA SER A 277 -12.62 1.00 0.62
C SER A 277 -12.37 -0.43 0.13
N LEU A 278 -12.37 -1.40 1.05
CA LEU A 278 -12.27 -2.82 0.71
C LEU A 278 -13.45 -3.30 -0.14
N VAL A 279 -14.63 -2.71 0.03
CA VAL A 279 -15.84 -3.09 -0.73
C VAL A 279 -15.70 -2.71 -2.20
N LYS A 280 -15.18 -1.51 -2.51
CA LYS A 280 -14.91 -1.10 -3.90
C LYS A 280 -13.79 -1.94 -4.51
N LEU A 281 -12.78 -2.27 -3.71
CA LEU A 281 -11.68 -3.12 -4.14
C LEU A 281 -12.13 -4.57 -4.40
N ALA A 282 -13.13 -5.06 -3.67
CA ALA A 282 -13.70 -6.39 -3.89
C ALA A 282 -14.28 -6.55 -5.31
N THR A 283 -14.90 -5.48 -5.83
CA THR A 283 -15.54 -5.44 -7.15
C THR A 283 -14.59 -5.03 -8.27
N SER A 284 -13.37 -4.59 -7.97
CA SER A 284 -12.40 -4.22 -9.00
C SER A 284 -11.79 -5.45 -9.66
N GLU A 285 -11.23 -5.25 -10.85
CA GLU A 285 -10.49 -6.27 -11.58
C GLU A 285 -9.30 -6.82 -10.76
N ALA A 286 -8.95 -8.08 -10.99
CA ALA A 286 -7.87 -8.75 -10.27
C ALA A 286 -6.53 -8.00 -10.38
N LEU A 287 -6.19 -7.52 -11.59
CA LEU A 287 -4.97 -6.75 -11.82
C LEU A 287 -4.93 -5.45 -10.98
N ALA A 288 -6.06 -4.74 -10.91
CA ALA A 288 -6.18 -3.53 -10.08
C ALA A 288 -5.97 -3.85 -8.59
N ARG A 289 -6.43 -5.01 -8.11
CA ARG A 289 -6.20 -5.44 -6.72
C ARG A 289 -4.73 -5.76 -6.45
N GLU A 290 -4.04 -6.43 -7.36
CA GLU A 290 -2.61 -6.72 -7.23
C GLU A 290 -1.78 -5.42 -7.25
N ASN A 291 -2.12 -4.46 -8.11
CA ASN A 291 -1.46 -3.13 -8.11
C ASN A 291 -1.61 -2.41 -6.76
N VAL A 292 -2.83 -2.41 -6.19
CA VAL A 292 -3.07 -1.84 -4.85
C VAL A 292 -2.26 -2.58 -3.78
N PHE A 293 -2.14 -3.89 -3.89
CA PHE A 293 -1.33 -4.69 -2.97
C PHE A 293 0.15 -4.32 -3.02
N GLU A 294 0.74 -4.26 -4.21
CA GLU A 294 2.16 -3.94 -4.38
C GLU A 294 2.50 -2.54 -3.85
N ILE A 295 1.70 -1.54 -4.24
CA ILE A 295 1.86 -0.16 -3.78
C ILE A 295 1.67 -0.10 -2.25
N GLY A 296 0.64 -0.79 -1.73
CA GLY A 296 0.33 -0.86 -0.31
C GLY A 296 1.46 -1.48 0.50
N CYS A 297 2.00 -2.60 0.06
CA CYS A 297 3.13 -3.29 0.70
C CYS A 297 4.40 -2.43 0.67
N ARG A 298 4.72 -1.79 -0.46
CA ARG A 298 5.89 -0.90 -0.57
C ARG A 298 5.80 0.26 0.41
N ARG A 299 4.66 0.94 0.46
CA ARG A 299 4.42 2.06 1.39
C ARG A 299 4.42 1.61 2.85
N ALA A 300 3.82 0.46 3.14
CA ALA A 300 3.81 -0.13 4.47
C ALA A 300 5.23 -0.52 4.94
N ALA A 301 6.06 -1.08 4.05
CA ALA A 301 7.45 -1.41 4.34
C ALA A 301 8.28 -0.17 4.71
N VAL A 302 8.10 0.95 4.00
CA VAL A 302 8.75 2.23 4.34
C VAL A 302 8.37 2.68 5.74
N LYS A 303 7.08 2.62 6.11
CA LYS A 303 6.62 2.95 7.46
C LYS A 303 7.27 2.02 8.50
N PHE A 304 7.33 0.72 8.27
CA PHE A 304 7.91 -0.22 9.23
C PHE A 304 9.42 -0.11 9.38
N ARG A 305 10.15 0.26 8.32
CA ARG A 305 11.60 0.51 8.42
C ARG A 305 11.92 1.61 9.45
N ALA A 306 11.05 2.62 9.58
CA ALA A 306 11.25 3.68 10.56
C ALA A 306 11.15 3.20 12.03
N PHE A 307 10.49 2.07 12.29
CA PHE A 307 10.23 1.56 13.65
C PHE A 307 10.91 0.22 13.95
N SER A 308 11.54 -0.41 12.96
CA SER A 308 12.23 -1.68 13.17
C SER A 308 13.63 -1.42 13.75
N ALA A 309 13.89 -1.96 14.94
CA ALA A 309 15.24 -1.98 15.50
C ALA A 309 16.22 -2.83 14.68
N ASN A 310 15.71 -3.68 13.77
CA ASN A 310 16.49 -4.51 12.88
C ASN A 310 16.14 -4.16 11.41
N PRO A 311 16.97 -3.38 10.71
CA PRO A 311 16.72 -3.02 9.31
C PRO A 311 16.83 -4.23 8.37
N ASP A 312 17.60 -5.26 8.72
CA ASP A 312 17.73 -6.48 7.93
C ASP A 312 16.48 -7.38 8.03
N ALA A 313 15.80 -7.38 9.18
CA ALA A 313 14.48 -7.98 9.27
C ALA A 313 13.45 -7.25 8.38
N ALA A 314 13.70 -5.96 8.10
CA ALA A 314 12.92 -5.15 7.15
C ALA A 314 13.39 -5.30 5.69
N LEU A 315 14.44 -6.09 5.42
CA LEU A 315 14.81 -6.55 4.08
C LEU A 315 13.99 -7.77 3.63
N ARG A 316 13.43 -8.55 4.57
CA ARG A 316 12.41 -9.54 4.18
C ARG A 316 11.25 -8.79 3.54
N THR A 317 10.86 -9.21 2.35
CA THR A 317 9.79 -8.51 1.64
C THR A 317 8.52 -8.57 2.49
N PHE A 318 7.87 -7.42 2.69
CA PHE A 318 6.71 -7.27 3.58
C PHE A 318 5.63 -8.33 3.34
N GLN A 319 5.48 -8.73 2.08
CA GLN A 319 4.55 -9.75 1.59
C GLN A 319 4.83 -11.17 2.12
N ASP A 320 6.06 -11.47 2.52
CA ASP A 320 6.50 -12.77 3.07
C ASP A 320 6.30 -12.89 4.58
N LEU A 321 6.01 -11.78 5.26
CA LEU A 321 5.72 -11.79 6.68
C LEU A 321 4.45 -12.59 6.95
N SER A 322 4.39 -13.28 8.09
CA SER A 322 3.12 -13.81 8.57
C SER A 322 2.17 -12.66 8.85
N TYR A 323 0.87 -12.80 8.52
CA TYR A 323 -0.09 -11.73 8.79
C TYR A 323 -0.19 -11.40 10.28
N THR A 324 0.09 -12.36 11.18
CA THR A 324 0.14 -12.13 12.62
C THR A 324 1.29 -11.21 13.01
N THR A 325 2.50 -11.43 12.47
CA THR A 325 3.65 -10.54 12.69
C THR A 325 3.38 -9.15 12.11
N CYS A 326 2.78 -9.10 10.91
CA CYS A 326 2.38 -7.84 10.29
C CYS A 326 1.37 -7.08 11.17
N TYR A 327 0.36 -7.77 11.73
CA TYR A 327 -0.62 -7.14 12.62
C TYR A 327 0.03 -6.51 13.85
N ASP A 328 0.96 -7.21 14.50
CA ASP A 328 1.65 -6.69 15.68
C ASP A 328 2.52 -5.47 15.32
N ALA A 329 3.13 -5.45 14.13
CA ALA A 329 3.85 -4.30 13.61
C ALA A 329 2.93 -3.09 13.34
N ILE A 330 1.75 -3.31 12.73
CA ILE A 330 0.73 -2.26 12.55
C ILE A 330 0.32 -1.67 13.90
N ARG A 331 0.06 -2.51 14.90
CA ARG A 331 -0.35 -2.04 16.22
C ARG A 331 0.73 -1.20 16.91
N LYS A 332 2.01 -1.57 16.73
CA LYS A 332 3.14 -0.77 17.25
C LYS A 332 3.26 0.58 16.55
N LEU A 333 3.09 0.61 15.23
CA LEU A 333 3.06 1.84 14.43
C LEU A 333 1.94 2.78 14.91
N GLU A 334 0.72 2.27 15.03
CA GLU A 334 -0.44 3.06 15.50
C GLU A 334 -0.24 3.60 16.92
N LYS A 335 0.45 2.86 17.79
CA LYS A 335 0.79 3.32 19.14
C LYS A 335 1.84 4.44 19.12
N ALA A 336 2.77 4.40 18.17
CA ALA A 336 3.80 5.43 18.03
C ALA A 336 3.26 6.72 17.38
N ASP A 337 2.26 6.59 16.50
CA ASP A 337 1.57 7.73 15.85
C ASP A 337 0.53 8.39 16.78
N ALA A 338 0.15 7.74 17.88
CA ALA A 338 -0.78 8.32 18.83
C ALA A 338 -0.17 9.61 19.43
N PRO A 339 -0.88 10.75 19.36
CA PRO A 339 -0.37 12.00 19.92
C PRO A 339 -0.04 11.76 21.40
N LEU A 340 1.14 12.19 21.82
CA LEU A 340 1.51 12.27 23.23
C LEU A 340 0.55 13.27 23.87
N GLU A 341 -0.61 12.78 24.32
CA GLU A 341 -1.48 13.54 25.20
C GLU A 341 -0.63 13.92 26.41
N LYS A 342 -0.30 15.21 26.50
CA LYS A 342 0.53 15.76 27.55
C LYS A 342 -0.22 15.56 28.86
N GLU A 343 0.23 14.59 29.63
CA GLU A 343 -0.08 14.44 31.06
C GLU A 343 0.46 15.65 31.84
#